data_AF-A0A3D0CUG8-F1
#
_entry.id   AF-A0A3D0CUG8-F1
#
_cell.length_a   1.000
_cell.length_b   1.000
_cell.length_c   1.000
_cell.angle_alpha   90.00
_cell.angle_beta   90.00
_cell.angle_gamma   90.00
#
_symmetry.space_group_name_H-M   'P 1'
#
loop_
_entity.id
_entity.type
_entity.pdbx_description
1 polymer ?
#
loop_
_entity_poly.entity_id
_entity_poly.type
_entity_poly.pdbx_seq_one_letter_code
_entity_poly.pdbx_strand_id
1 'polypeptide(L)'
;MVLERLTRCQVAVRYAIGVENIDVNVATDLGIVVAIITGYCVEAVADHCAGLLLTCARRLVEYGCSVHRGEWSYVTIRSIHRLRGQLVGFIGFGTIARRVAARLRGFGLLLEEALVCALQQGQTAGAALDLVAQEPPTADNPLLRCGSVIITPHTAAVSEESRQAARHCVCDAVMAVMSRQWLPFVIKHGITPRFPLAS
;
A
#
# COMPACT_ATOMS: atom_id res chain seq x y z
N MET A 1 -7.23 -27.53 16.92
CA MET A 1 -6.67 -26.78 15.76
C MET A 1 -5.22 -27.23 15.49
N VAL A 2 -4.64 -27.02 14.29
CA VAL A 2 -3.28 -27.54 13.95
C VAL A 2 -2.19 -26.99 14.89
N LEU A 3 -2.26 -25.72 15.27
CA LEU A 3 -1.25 -25.07 16.13
C LEU A 3 -1.08 -25.74 17.50
N GLU A 4 -2.16 -26.22 18.11
CA GLU A 4 -2.14 -26.89 19.42
C GLU A 4 -1.37 -28.22 19.39
N ARG A 5 -1.30 -28.87 18.23
CA ARG A 5 -0.55 -30.14 18.04
C ARG A 5 0.94 -29.91 17.82
N LEU A 6 1.37 -28.67 17.57
CA LEU A 6 2.76 -28.32 17.29
C LEU A 6 3.54 -28.06 18.59
N THR A 7 3.71 -29.10 19.40
CA THR A 7 4.31 -29.02 20.74
C THR A 7 5.75 -28.51 20.75
N ARG A 8 6.49 -28.65 19.65
CA ARG A 8 7.88 -28.17 19.49
C ARG A 8 8.02 -26.95 18.58
N CYS A 9 6.94 -26.46 17.98
CA CYS A 9 7.02 -25.30 17.09
C CYS A 9 7.23 -24.02 17.91
N GLN A 10 8.13 -23.18 17.40
CA GLN A 10 8.58 -21.96 18.06
C GLN A 10 8.30 -20.71 17.21
N VAL A 11 8.32 -20.86 15.89
CA VAL A 11 8.09 -19.78 14.93
C VAL A 11 7.23 -20.31 13.79
N ALA A 12 6.20 -19.55 13.43
CA ALA A 12 5.40 -19.73 12.23
C ALA A 12 5.65 -18.53 11.30
N VAL A 13 6.39 -18.75 10.22
CA VAL A 13 6.67 -17.70 9.22
C VAL A 13 5.73 -17.86 8.05
N ARG A 14 4.96 -16.80 7.73
CA ARG A 14 4.13 -16.76 6.53
C ARG A 14 4.82 -15.96 5.43
N TYR A 15 4.96 -16.59 4.28
CA TYR A 15 5.44 -15.96 3.04
C TYR A 15 4.30 -15.16 2.36
N ALA A 16 3.71 -14.20 3.08
CA ALA A 16 2.68 -13.30 2.57
C ALA A 16 2.56 -12.08 3.50
N ILE A 17 1.84 -11.05 3.04
CA ILE A 17 1.56 -9.85 3.83
C ILE A 17 0.40 -10.08 4.81
N GLY A 18 -0.61 -10.87 4.41
CA GLY A 18 -1.77 -11.20 5.24
C GLY A 18 -1.49 -12.30 6.27
N VAL A 19 -2.34 -12.41 7.29
CA VAL A 19 -2.30 -13.47 8.33
C VAL A 19 -3.64 -14.19 8.56
N GLU A 20 -4.60 -14.01 7.66
CA GLU A 20 -5.99 -14.50 7.77
C GLU A 20 -6.10 -16.01 8.02
N ASN A 21 -5.12 -16.79 7.57
CA ASN A 21 -5.07 -18.25 7.71
C ASN A 21 -4.31 -18.74 8.95
N ILE A 22 -3.76 -17.84 9.77
CA ILE A 22 -3.08 -18.15 11.02
C ILE A 22 -3.88 -17.51 12.13
N ASP A 23 -4.36 -18.31 13.08
CA ASP A 23 -4.92 -17.78 14.31
C ASP A 23 -3.78 -17.20 15.17
N VAL A 24 -3.53 -15.91 14.99
CA VAL A 24 -2.43 -15.18 15.64
C VAL A 24 -2.63 -15.18 17.16
N ASN A 25 -3.86 -15.18 17.65
CA ASN A 25 -4.13 -15.16 19.09
C ASN A 25 -3.76 -16.50 19.71
N VAL A 26 -4.22 -17.62 19.13
CA VAL A 26 -3.83 -18.95 19.62
C VAL A 26 -2.34 -19.20 19.48
N ALA A 27 -1.71 -18.75 18.39
CA ALA A 27 -0.25 -18.82 18.25
C ALA A 27 0.46 -18.06 19.38
N THR A 28 -0.05 -16.88 19.75
CA THR A 28 0.48 -16.06 20.85
C THR A 28 0.35 -16.78 22.19
N ASP A 29 -0.83 -17.33 22.50
CA ASP A 29 -1.09 -18.04 23.77
C ASP A 29 -0.22 -19.28 23.91
N LEU A 30 0.11 -19.91 22.78
CA LEU A 30 1.03 -21.04 22.73
C LEU A 30 2.50 -20.61 22.77
N GLY A 31 2.85 -19.31 22.74
CA GLY A 31 4.25 -18.85 22.70
C GLY A 31 4.95 -19.12 21.36
N ILE A 32 4.19 -19.25 20.28
CA ILE A 32 4.67 -19.42 18.91
C ILE A 32 4.73 -18.05 18.25
N VAL A 33 5.91 -17.64 17.79
CA VAL A 33 6.09 -16.33 17.15
C VAL A 33 5.58 -16.37 15.72
N VAL A 34 4.67 -15.46 15.36
CA VAL A 34 4.17 -15.31 13.98
C VAL A 34 4.91 -14.16 13.31
N ALA A 35 5.57 -14.45 12.19
CA ALA A 35 6.27 -13.46 11.37
C ALA A 35 5.73 -13.48 9.94
N ILE A 36 5.67 -12.30 9.32
CA ILE A 36 5.36 -12.14 7.89
C ILE A 36 6.57 -11.59 7.17
N ILE A 37 6.58 -11.80 5.86
CA ILE A 37 7.55 -11.17 4.98
C ILE A 37 6.88 -9.97 4.33
N THR A 38 7.28 -8.78 4.76
CA THR A 38 6.81 -7.51 4.18
C THR A 38 7.78 -7.01 3.10
N GLY A 39 7.28 -6.21 2.16
CA GLY A 39 8.13 -5.46 1.22
C GLY A 39 8.58 -6.22 -0.03
N TYR A 40 8.68 -7.56 0.01
CA TYR A 40 9.27 -8.36 -1.09
C TYR A 40 8.60 -8.20 -2.46
N CYS A 41 7.28 -7.96 -2.50
CA CYS A 41 6.51 -7.89 -3.74
C CYS A 41 5.93 -6.51 -4.03
N VAL A 42 6.26 -5.48 -3.22
CA VAL A 42 5.62 -4.16 -3.32
C VAL A 42 5.79 -3.56 -4.72
N GLU A 43 7.01 -3.55 -5.25
CA GLU A 43 7.27 -2.99 -6.58
C GLU A 43 6.62 -3.84 -7.68
N ALA A 44 6.77 -5.16 -7.64
CA ALA A 44 6.21 -6.07 -8.63
C ALA A 44 4.67 -5.99 -8.70
N VAL A 45 4.00 -5.92 -7.54
CA VAL A 45 2.54 -5.76 -7.47
C VAL A 45 2.13 -4.38 -8.00
N ALA A 46 2.90 -3.33 -7.70
CA ALA A 46 2.61 -1.99 -8.20
C ALA A 46 2.80 -1.89 -9.73
N ASP A 47 3.86 -2.49 -10.29
CA ASP A 47 4.08 -2.59 -11.74
C ASP A 47 2.93 -3.32 -12.42
N HIS A 48 2.54 -4.46 -11.88
CA HIS A 48 1.47 -5.28 -12.43
C HIS A 48 0.12 -4.54 -12.40
N CYS A 49 -0.22 -3.91 -11.27
CA CYS A 49 -1.46 -3.14 -11.12
C CYS A 49 -1.52 -1.96 -12.12
N ALA A 50 -0.43 -1.20 -12.27
CA ALA A 50 -0.36 -0.13 -13.26
C ALA A 50 -0.50 -0.67 -14.69
N GLY A 51 0.15 -1.80 -15.00
CA GLY A 51 0.04 -2.49 -16.29
C GLY A 51 -1.39 -2.92 -16.61
N LEU A 52 -2.10 -3.52 -15.66
CA LEU A 52 -3.51 -3.88 -15.81
C LEU A 52 -4.40 -2.66 -16.06
N LEU A 53 -4.20 -1.58 -15.29
CA LEU A 53 -4.96 -0.33 -15.48
C LEU A 53 -4.77 0.22 -16.89
N LEU A 54 -3.53 0.30 -17.38
CA LEU A 54 -3.23 0.76 -18.73
C LEU A 54 -3.80 -0.18 -19.80
N THR A 55 -3.77 -1.48 -19.55
CA THR A 55 -4.31 -2.53 -20.43
C THR A 55 -5.81 -2.37 -20.61
N CYS A 56 -6.54 -2.13 -19.52
CA CYS A 56 -7.97 -1.84 -19.53
C CYS A 56 -8.26 -0.50 -20.22
N ALA A 57 -7.56 0.57 -19.81
CA ALA A 57 -7.79 1.91 -20.35
C ALA A 57 -7.51 2.02 -21.86
N ARG A 58 -6.62 1.18 -22.40
CA ARG A 58 -6.29 1.13 -23.83
C ARG A 58 -6.90 -0.07 -24.57
N ARG A 59 -7.73 -0.86 -23.89
CA ARG A 59 -8.42 -2.04 -24.43
C ARG A 59 -7.48 -3.01 -25.17
N LEU A 60 -6.26 -3.19 -24.65
CA LEU A 60 -5.20 -3.91 -25.36
C LEU A 60 -5.53 -5.39 -25.55
N VAL A 61 -6.18 -6.03 -24.57
CA VAL A 61 -6.59 -7.43 -24.67
C VAL A 61 -7.61 -7.61 -25.79
N GLU A 62 -8.59 -6.71 -25.88
CA GLU A 62 -9.63 -6.81 -26.91
C GLU A 62 -9.04 -6.65 -28.32
N TYR A 63 -8.16 -5.67 -28.53
CA TYR A 63 -7.46 -5.52 -29.80
C TYR A 63 -6.52 -6.70 -30.10
N GLY A 64 -5.81 -7.19 -29.08
CA GLY A 64 -4.97 -8.38 -29.23
C GLY A 64 -5.78 -9.58 -29.71
N CYS A 65 -6.91 -9.86 -29.07
CA CYS A 65 -7.81 -10.94 -29.48
C CYS A 65 -8.42 -10.72 -30.87
N SER A 66 -8.78 -9.48 -31.23
CA SER A 66 -9.28 -9.13 -32.57
C SER A 66 -8.31 -9.55 -33.67
N VAL A 67 -7.03 -9.20 -33.53
CA VAL A 67 -6.00 -9.54 -34.51
C VAL A 67 -5.83 -11.07 -34.64
N HIS A 68 -5.89 -11.81 -33.52
CA HIS A 68 -5.83 -13.27 -33.56
C HIS A 68 -7.05 -13.92 -34.25
N ARG A 69 -8.18 -13.21 -34.35
CA ARG A 69 -9.35 -13.63 -35.13
C ARG A 69 -9.28 -13.22 -36.61
N GLY A 70 -8.16 -12.64 -37.05
CA GLY A 70 -7.99 -12.15 -38.42
C GLY A 70 -8.63 -10.78 -38.68
N GLU A 71 -9.12 -10.10 -37.63
CA GLU A 71 -9.72 -8.77 -37.74
C GLU A 71 -8.66 -7.68 -37.58
N TRP A 72 -8.31 -7.00 -38.69
CA TRP A 72 -7.40 -5.85 -38.70
C TRP A 72 -8.19 -4.54 -38.84
N SER A 73 -8.79 -4.06 -37.75
CA SER A 73 -9.65 -2.89 -37.77
C SER A 73 -9.52 -2.04 -36.52
N TYR A 74 -9.40 -0.73 -36.70
CA TYR A 74 -9.32 0.26 -35.61
C TYR A 74 -10.69 0.84 -35.21
N VAL A 75 -11.76 0.55 -35.96
CA VAL A 75 -13.13 1.05 -35.71
C VAL A 75 -14.02 0.09 -34.93
N THR A 76 -13.63 -1.18 -34.81
CA THR A 76 -14.45 -2.23 -34.17
C THR A 76 -14.63 -1.98 -32.67
N ILE A 77 -13.59 -1.48 -32.01
CA ILE A 77 -13.57 -1.22 -30.57
C ILE A 77 -13.79 0.29 -30.37
N ARG A 78 -15.05 0.68 -30.13
CA ARG A 78 -15.41 2.09 -29.94
C ARG A 78 -15.09 2.57 -28.53
N SER A 79 -14.64 3.81 -28.43
CA SER A 79 -14.32 4.54 -27.19
C SER A 79 -13.03 4.12 -26.49
N ILE A 80 -11.93 4.78 -26.87
CA ILE A 80 -10.70 4.89 -26.08
C ILE A 80 -10.47 6.36 -25.78
N HIS A 81 -10.30 6.71 -24.52
CA HIS A 81 -10.01 8.07 -24.10
C HIS A 81 -8.50 8.26 -23.90
N ARG A 82 -8.04 9.51 -24.07
CA ARG A 82 -6.67 9.90 -23.73
C ARG A 82 -6.45 9.65 -22.23
N LEU A 83 -5.32 9.05 -21.87
CA LEU A 83 -4.94 8.82 -20.45
C LEU A 83 -4.64 10.12 -19.71
N ARG A 84 -3.87 11.02 -20.34
CA ARG A 84 -3.53 12.31 -19.74
C ARG A 84 -4.81 13.10 -19.42
N GLY A 85 -4.91 13.55 -18.18
CA GLY A 85 -6.06 14.29 -17.65
C GLY A 85 -7.17 13.40 -17.10
N GLN A 86 -7.04 12.06 -17.17
CA GLN A 86 -7.99 11.14 -16.55
C GLN A 86 -7.69 10.98 -15.05
N LEU A 87 -8.76 10.71 -14.30
CA LEU A 87 -8.76 10.51 -12.86
C LEU A 87 -8.51 9.05 -12.52
N VAL A 88 -7.67 8.78 -11.52
CA VAL A 88 -7.54 7.45 -10.91
C VAL A 88 -7.84 7.55 -9.43
N GLY A 89 -8.83 6.80 -8.96
CA GLY A 89 -9.17 6.67 -7.54
C GLY A 89 -8.57 5.40 -6.95
N PHE A 90 -8.14 5.46 -5.69
CA PHE A 90 -7.68 4.30 -4.93
C PHE A 90 -8.62 4.03 -3.75
N ILE A 91 -9.04 2.78 -3.59
CA ILE A 91 -9.75 2.32 -2.39
C ILE A 91 -8.68 1.78 -1.43
N GLY A 92 -8.25 2.64 -0.50
CA GLY A 92 -7.10 2.43 0.37
C GLY A 92 -5.78 2.93 -0.24
N PHE A 93 -5.00 3.68 0.54
CA PHE A 93 -3.78 4.37 0.06
C PHE A 93 -2.50 3.96 0.81
N GLY A 94 -2.30 2.64 0.94
CA GLY A 94 -1.11 2.05 1.57
C GLY A 94 0.16 2.09 0.71
N THR A 95 1.18 1.31 1.09
CA THR A 95 2.49 1.28 0.42
C THR A 95 2.38 0.93 -1.07
N ILE A 96 1.57 -0.07 -1.44
CA ILE A 96 1.40 -0.46 -2.85
C ILE A 96 0.70 0.64 -3.65
N ALA A 97 -0.39 1.22 -3.14
CA ALA A 97 -1.16 2.27 -3.82
C ALA A 97 -0.29 3.51 -4.12
N ARG A 98 0.57 3.92 -3.17
CA ARG A 98 1.54 5.01 -3.38
C ARG A 98 2.53 4.71 -4.51
N ARG A 99 3.01 3.46 -4.59
CA ARG A 99 3.91 3.01 -5.66
C ARG A 99 3.23 2.93 -7.03
N VAL A 100 1.94 2.58 -7.07
CA VAL A 100 1.11 2.64 -8.28
C VAL A 100 0.92 4.09 -8.72
N ALA A 101 0.51 4.98 -7.81
CA ALA A 101 0.32 6.41 -8.10
C ALA A 101 1.60 7.05 -8.69
N ALA A 102 2.78 6.72 -8.14
CA ALA A 102 4.06 7.19 -8.67
C ALA A 102 4.31 6.77 -10.12
N ARG A 103 3.95 5.55 -10.51
CA ARG A 103 4.05 5.05 -11.90
C ARG A 103 3.08 5.75 -12.84
N LEU A 104 1.84 5.97 -12.37
CA LEU A 104 0.77 6.55 -13.15
C LEU A 104 0.98 8.05 -13.42
N ARG A 105 1.78 8.76 -12.61
CA ARG A 105 2.15 10.16 -12.86
C ARG A 105 2.78 10.38 -14.23
N GLY A 106 3.63 9.47 -14.70
CA GLY A 106 4.27 9.57 -16.02
C GLY A 106 3.27 9.57 -17.19
N PHE A 107 2.06 9.03 -16.97
CA PHE A 107 0.98 9.00 -17.96
C PHE A 107 0.07 10.23 -17.88
N GLY A 108 0.33 11.16 -16.96
CA GLY A 108 -0.48 12.36 -16.74
C GLY A 108 -1.84 12.04 -16.13
N LEU A 109 -1.93 10.96 -15.34
CA LEU A 109 -3.10 10.64 -14.56
C LEU A 109 -3.10 11.49 -13.29
N LEU A 110 -4.22 12.17 -13.03
CA LEU A 110 -4.32 13.25 -12.06
C LEU A 110 -5.11 12.78 -10.84
N LEU A 111 -4.55 12.97 -9.65
CA LEU A 111 -5.19 12.69 -8.36
C LEU A 111 -5.75 13.98 -7.72
N GLU A 112 -5.01 15.09 -7.79
CA GLU A 112 -5.40 16.35 -7.16
C GLU A 112 -6.33 17.20 -8.02
N GLU A 113 -6.05 17.44 -9.31
CA GLU A 113 -6.96 18.24 -10.15
C GLU A 113 -8.35 17.60 -10.24
N ALA A 114 -8.34 16.28 -10.20
CA ALA A 114 -9.49 15.40 -10.12
C ALA A 114 -10.33 15.63 -8.85
N LEU A 115 -9.68 15.64 -7.69
CA LEU A 115 -10.30 15.94 -6.42
C LEU A 115 -10.82 17.38 -6.36
N VAL A 116 -10.03 18.34 -6.87
CA VAL A 116 -10.42 19.75 -7.00
C VAL A 116 -11.67 19.89 -7.86
N CYS A 117 -11.72 19.22 -9.01
CA CYS A 117 -12.87 19.23 -9.90
C CYS A 117 -14.10 18.64 -9.23
N ALA A 118 -13.98 17.49 -8.56
CA ALA A 118 -15.09 16.86 -7.85
C ALA A 118 -15.63 17.74 -6.70
N LEU A 119 -14.75 18.44 -5.98
CA LEU A 119 -15.12 19.42 -4.95
C LEU A 119 -15.83 20.65 -5.57
N GLN A 120 -15.29 21.20 -6.66
CA GLN A 120 -15.86 22.36 -7.36
C GLN A 120 -17.22 22.05 -7.99
N GLN A 121 -17.42 20.82 -8.49
CA GLN A 121 -18.67 20.36 -9.08
C GLN A 121 -19.68 19.86 -8.03
N GLY A 122 -19.34 19.91 -6.73
CA GLY A 122 -20.21 19.43 -5.65
C GLY A 122 -20.47 17.92 -5.67
N GLN A 123 -19.64 17.15 -6.38
CA GLN A 123 -19.73 15.68 -6.44
C GLN A 123 -19.23 15.02 -5.15
N THR A 124 -18.42 15.75 -4.38
CA THR A 124 -18.02 15.37 -3.02
C THR A 124 -18.21 16.55 -2.07
N ALA A 125 -18.67 16.26 -0.86
CA ALA A 125 -18.91 17.26 0.17
C ALA A 125 -17.63 17.78 0.83
N GLY A 126 -16.51 17.06 0.70
CA GLY A 126 -15.22 17.42 1.28
C GLY A 126 -14.16 16.34 1.10
N ALA A 127 -12.94 16.60 1.58
CA ALA A 127 -11.84 15.64 1.55
C ALA A 127 -10.87 15.85 2.71
N ALA A 128 -10.22 14.78 3.17
CA ALA A 128 -9.12 14.86 4.15
C ALA A 128 -7.88 14.18 3.57
N LEU A 129 -6.75 14.88 3.57
CA LEU A 129 -5.50 14.48 2.92
C LEU A 129 -4.34 14.61 3.91
N ASP A 130 -3.56 13.55 4.12
CA ASP A 130 -2.29 13.64 4.87
C ASP A 130 -1.06 13.81 3.97
N LEU A 131 -1.27 13.70 2.64
CA LEU A 131 -0.24 13.78 1.61
C LEU A 131 -0.78 14.59 0.42
N VAL A 132 0.11 15.31 -0.24
CA VAL A 132 -0.18 16.10 -1.44
C VAL A 132 0.85 15.81 -2.53
N ALA A 133 0.58 16.23 -3.76
CA ALA A 133 1.39 15.84 -4.90
C ALA A 133 2.83 16.35 -4.80
N GLN A 134 3.00 17.54 -4.22
CA GLN A 134 4.25 18.20 -3.90
C GLN A 134 4.26 18.60 -2.43
N GLU A 135 5.25 18.12 -1.67
CA GLU A 135 5.41 18.40 -0.24
C GLU A 135 6.70 19.21 0.02
N PRO A 136 6.63 20.36 0.71
CA PRO A 136 5.40 21.07 1.12
C PRO A 136 4.63 21.64 -0.08
N PRO A 137 3.29 21.79 0.01
CA PRO A 137 2.51 22.35 -1.09
C PRO A 137 2.91 23.80 -1.35
N THR A 138 2.91 24.18 -2.62
CA THR A 138 3.06 25.57 -3.02
C THR A 138 1.79 26.36 -2.69
N ALA A 139 1.92 27.67 -2.45
CA ALA A 139 0.82 28.53 -2.06
C ALA A 139 -0.30 28.64 -3.12
N ASP A 140 -0.01 28.28 -4.36
CA ASP A 140 -0.96 28.23 -5.47
C ASP A 140 -1.74 26.90 -5.54
N ASN A 141 -1.47 25.92 -4.67
CA ASN A 141 -2.22 24.67 -4.66
C ASN A 141 -3.72 24.93 -4.39
N PRO A 142 -4.62 24.58 -5.33
CA PRO A 142 -6.05 24.87 -5.23
C PRO A 142 -6.73 24.18 -4.04
N LEU A 143 -6.22 23.03 -3.58
CA LEU A 143 -6.76 22.32 -2.42
C LEU A 143 -6.64 23.14 -1.13
N LEU A 144 -5.65 24.04 -1.02
CA LEU A 144 -5.49 24.93 0.14
C LEU A 144 -6.60 25.98 0.25
N ARG A 145 -7.33 26.23 -0.84
CA ARG A 145 -8.43 27.22 -0.89
C ARG A 145 -9.80 26.57 -0.75
N CYS A 146 -9.88 25.25 -0.78
CA CYS A 146 -11.13 24.52 -0.62
C CYS A 146 -11.46 24.40 0.88
N GLY A 147 -12.40 25.20 1.38
CA GLY A 147 -12.80 25.20 2.79
C GLY A 147 -13.39 23.87 3.30
N SER A 148 -13.80 22.99 2.39
CA SER A 148 -14.25 21.62 2.69
C SER A 148 -13.12 20.58 2.66
N VAL A 149 -11.86 21.01 2.55
CA VAL A 149 -10.69 20.14 2.51
C VAL A 149 -9.82 20.36 3.74
N ILE A 150 -9.50 19.26 4.42
CA ILE A 150 -8.55 19.23 5.53
C ILE A 150 -7.25 18.63 4.99
N ILE A 151 -6.13 19.34 5.18
CA ILE A 151 -4.79 18.84 4.82
C ILE A 151 -3.93 18.81 6.07
N THR A 152 -3.33 17.64 6.36
CA THR A 152 -2.38 17.47 7.46
C THR A 152 -0.97 17.23 6.90
N PRO A 153 0.09 17.81 7.49
CA PRO A 153 1.43 17.77 6.91
C PRO A 153 2.15 16.46 7.27
N HIS A 154 1.74 15.34 6.67
CA HIS A 154 2.38 14.04 6.86
C HIS A 154 2.37 13.59 8.34
N THR A 155 1.27 13.88 9.04
CA THR A 155 1.15 13.67 10.50
C THR A 155 0.43 12.40 10.89
N ALA A 156 -0.06 11.59 9.95
CA ALA A 156 -0.82 10.39 10.28
C ALA A 156 -0.05 9.39 11.15
N ALA A 157 1.29 9.40 11.10
CA ALA A 157 2.16 8.56 11.93
C ALA A 157 2.61 9.22 13.24
N VAL A 158 2.12 10.42 13.56
CA VAL A 158 2.61 11.26 14.65
C VAL A 158 1.75 11.04 15.91
N SER A 159 1.86 9.84 16.50
CA SER A 159 1.38 9.57 17.86
C SER A 159 2.58 9.34 18.80
N GLU A 160 2.40 9.52 20.12
CA GLU A 160 3.49 9.29 21.07
C GLU A 160 3.92 7.82 21.06
N GLU A 161 2.95 6.91 20.91
CA GLU A 161 3.16 5.48 20.74
C GLU A 161 3.91 5.17 19.44
N SER A 162 3.57 5.83 18.33
CA SER A 162 4.23 5.65 17.04
C SER A 162 5.65 6.21 17.05
N ARG A 163 5.88 7.33 17.75
CA ARG A 163 7.23 7.89 17.97
C ARG A 163 8.05 7.01 18.88
N GLN A 164 7.46 6.47 19.95
CA GLN A 164 8.12 5.54 20.86
C GLN A 164 8.44 4.23 20.13
N ALA A 165 7.52 3.69 19.34
CA ALA A 165 7.73 2.52 18.50
C ALA A 165 8.77 2.77 17.41
N ALA A 166 8.80 3.95 16.77
CA ALA A 166 9.84 4.30 15.79
C ALA A 166 11.22 4.43 16.44
N ARG A 167 11.31 5.06 17.62
CA ARG A 167 12.55 5.14 18.41
C ARG A 167 13.02 3.75 18.82
N HIS A 168 12.11 2.90 19.30
CA HIS A 168 12.41 1.51 19.64
C HIS A 168 12.84 0.73 18.41
N CYS A 169 12.12 0.79 17.27
CA CYS A 169 12.52 0.12 16.03
C CYS A 169 13.91 0.55 15.52
N VAL A 170 14.29 1.81 15.70
CA VAL A 170 15.65 2.29 15.34
C VAL A 170 16.69 1.72 16.30
N CYS A 171 16.43 1.73 17.61
CA CYS A 171 17.30 1.10 18.60
C CYS A 171 17.40 -0.42 18.39
N ASP A 172 16.27 -1.09 18.12
CA ASP A 172 16.16 -2.53 17.86
C ASP A 172 16.86 -2.90 16.55
N ALA A 173 16.81 -2.07 15.52
CA ALA A 173 17.56 -2.30 14.28
C ALA A 173 19.08 -2.15 14.50
N VAL A 174 19.51 -1.16 15.28
CA VAL A 174 20.92 -0.97 15.66
C VAL A 174 21.40 -2.12 16.55
N MET A 175 20.61 -2.52 17.54
CA MET A 175 20.92 -3.64 18.44
C MET A 175 20.86 -4.99 17.73
N ALA A 176 19.92 -5.22 16.80
CA ALA A 176 19.88 -6.45 16.02
C ALA A 176 21.12 -6.61 15.12
N VAL A 177 21.60 -5.50 14.53
CA VAL A 177 22.85 -5.46 13.74
C VAL A 177 24.08 -5.68 14.62
N MET A 178 24.11 -5.13 15.83
CA MET A 178 25.24 -5.23 16.76
C MET A 178 25.28 -6.55 17.55
N SER A 179 24.12 -7.15 17.83
CA SER A 179 23.95 -8.29 18.75
C SER A 179 23.61 -9.61 18.05
N ARG A 180 23.44 -9.60 16.72
CA ARG A 180 23.04 -10.79 15.92
C ARG A 180 21.68 -11.39 16.37
N GLN A 181 20.69 -10.54 16.66
CA GLN A 181 19.37 -10.91 17.20
C GLN A 181 18.19 -10.55 16.27
N TRP A 182 16.94 -10.75 16.75
CA TRP A 182 15.67 -10.87 16.01
C TRP A 182 15.40 -9.94 14.83
N LEU A 183 14.62 -10.46 13.88
CA LEU A 183 14.27 -9.80 12.62
C LEU A 183 13.20 -8.69 12.80
N PRO A 184 13.31 -7.57 12.08
CA PRO A 184 12.46 -6.37 12.25
C PRO A 184 11.00 -6.50 11.77
N PHE A 185 10.50 -7.71 11.48
CA PHE A 185 9.18 -7.93 10.84
C PHE A 185 8.24 -8.87 11.63
N VAL A 186 8.29 -8.80 12.96
CA VAL A 186 7.39 -9.55 13.87
C VAL A 186 6.04 -8.83 13.99
N ILE A 187 4.94 -9.58 13.93
CA ILE A 187 3.56 -9.03 13.79
C ILE A 187 2.96 -8.57 15.11
N LYS A 188 3.40 -9.16 16.22
CA LYS A 188 2.92 -8.85 17.57
C LYS A 188 4.09 -8.88 18.54
N HIS A 189 4.37 -7.75 19.18
CA HIS A 189 5.37 -7.64 20.24
C HIS A 189 4.75 -8.08 21.60
N GLY A 190 5.58 -8.48 22.57
CA GLY A 190 5.12 -8.90 23.91
C GLY A 190 4.79 -10.40 24.06
N ILE A 191 5.28 -11.25 23.17
CA ILE A 191 5.15 -12.71 23.26
C ILE A 191 6.28 -13.25 24.15
N THR A 192 5.99 -14.16 25.08
CA THR A 192 7.01 -14.98 25.75
C THR A 192 7.34 -16.17 24.84
N PRO A 193 8.45 -16.15 24.08
CA PRO A 193 8.74 -17.21 23.13
C PRO A 193 9.15 -18.48 23.87
N ARG A 194 8.86 -19.65 23.29
CA ARG A 194 9.28 -20.95 23.83
C ARG A 194 10.79 -21.21 23.83
N PHE A 195 11.61 -20.24 23.41
CA PHE A 195 13.05 -20.34 23.35
C PHE A 195 13.69 -19.06 23.88
N PRO A 196 14.86 -19.17 24.52
CA PRO A 196 15.60 -18.00 24.96
C PRO A 196 16.04 -17.22 23.72
N LEU A 197 15.60 -15.98 23.64
CA LEU A 197 16.18 -15.03 22.72
C LEU A 197 17.40 -14.50 23.45
N ALA A 198 18.53 -14.34 22.76
CA ALA A 198 19.65 -13.67 23.39
C ALA A 198 19.17 -12.29 23.88
N SER A 199 19.56 -11.94 25.10
CA SER A 199 19.23 -10.67 25.76
C SER A 199 19.85 -9.48 25.05
#